data_AF-A0A527H5R1-F1
#
_entry.id   AF-A0A527H5R1-F1
#
_cell.length_a   1.000
_cell.length_b   1.000
_cell.length_c   1.000
_cell.angle_alpha   90.00
_cell.angle_beta   90.00
_cell.angle_gamma   90.00
#
_symmetry.space_group_name_H-M   'P 1'
#
loop_
_entity.id
_entity.type
_entity.pdbx_description
1 polymer ?
#
loop_
_entity_poly.entity_id
_entity_poly.type
_entity_poly.pdbx_seq_one_letter_code
_entity_poly.pdbx_strand_id
1 'polypeptide(L)'
;AWNRAARVVLTDYSALPEGERNILRFMFLSPHIRARQHDWQNLARFVVGSFRADAARAGAVSEVRELVDELCSASPEFAAL
;
A
#
# COMPACT_ATOMS: atom_id res chain seq x y z
N ALA A 1 11.72 -9.91 3.89
CA ALA A 1 12.39 -9.97 2.56
C ALA A 1 11.33 -9.95 1.47
N TRP A 2 11.32 -8.95 0.56
CA TRP A 2 10.31 -8.84 -0.50
C TRP A 2 10.65 -9.78 -1.66
N ASN A 3 9.65 -10.43 -2.25
CA ASN A 3 9.89 -11.39 -3.33
C ASN A 3 10.26 -10.67 -4.65
N ARG A 4 10.98 -11.39 -5.53
CA ARG A 4 11.52 -10.86 -6.79
C ARG A 4 10.43 -10.32 -7.73
N ALA A 5 9.24 -10.91 -7.71
CA ALA A 5 8.11 -10.49 -8.55
C ALA A 5 7.61 -9.09 -8.15
N ALA A 6 7.50 -8.80 -6.85
CA ALA A 6 7.09 -7.50 -6.34
C ALA A 6 8.09 -6.38 -6.71
N ARG A 7 9.40 -6.69 -6.79
CA ARG A 7 10.43 -5.72 -7.22
C ARG A 7 10.30 -5.33 -8.70
N VAL A 8 9.89 -6.25 -9.56
CA VAL A 8 9.81 -6.04 -11.02
C VAL A 8 8.48 -5.41 -11.43
N VAL A 9 7.38 -5.82 -10.79
CA VAL A 9 6.01 -5.38 -11.17
C VAL A 9 5.62 -4.06 -10.51
N LEU A 10 6.14 -3.77 -9.32
CA LEU A 10 5.75 -2.59 -8.55
C LEU A 10 6.91 -1.60 -8.48
N THR A 11 7.95 -1.88 -7.69
CA THR A 11 9.12 -0.99 -7.57
C THR A 11 10.22 -1.66 -6.74
N ASP A 12 11.47 -1.22 -6.89
CA ASP A 12 12.56 -1.68 -6.03
C ASP A 12 12.50 -1.04 -4.63
N TYR A 13 11.65 -1.59 -3.77
CA TYR A 13 11.46 -1.13 -2.39
C TYR A 13 12.76 -1.12 -1.55
N SER A 14 13.80 -1.85 -1.97
CA SER A 14 15.11 -1.85 -1.31
C SER A 14 15.86 -0.51 -1.48
N ALA A 15 15.49 0.27 -2.50
CA ALA A 15 16.16 1.52 -2.87
C ALA A 15 15.47 2.78 -2.30
N LEU A 16 14.28 2.67 -1.72
CA LEU A 16 13.55 3.78 -1.11
C LEU A 16 14.01 4.04 0.34
N PRO A 17 13.91 5.27 0.88
CA PRO A 17 14.05 5.53 2.31
C PRO A 17 13.10 4.65 3.13
N GLU A 18 13.50 4.19 4.32
CA GLU A 18 12.73 3.21 5.11
C GLU A 18 11.26 3.62 5.32
N GLY A 19 11.03 4.91 5.55
CA GLY A 19 9.69 5.47 5.70
C GLY A 19 8.82 5.34 4.46
N GLU A 20 9.40 5.29 3.25
CA GLU A 20 8.70 5.29 1.96
C GLU A 20 8.45 3.89 1.40
N ARG A 21 8.91 2.84 2.09
CA ARG A 21 8.81 1.43 1.64
C ARG A 21 7.43 0.81 1.89
N ASN A 22 6.36 1.54 1.64
CA ASN A 22 5.00 1.04 1.81
C ASN A 22 4.27 0.84 0.47
N ILE A 23 3.85 -0.39 0.21
CA ILE A 23 3.14 -0.78 -1.01
C ILE A 23 1.82 0.00 -1.20
N LEU A 24 1.17 0.42 -0.12
CA LEU A 24 -0.06 1.21 -0.19
C LEU A 24 0.21 2.62 -0.74
N ARG A 25 1.29 3.29 -0.31
CA ARG A 25 1.68 4.59 -0.90
C ARG A 25 1.91 4.46 -2.40
N PHE A 26 2.62 3.42 -2.81
CA PHE A 26 2.88 3.18 -4.23
C PHE A 26 1.60 2.93 -5.04
N MET A 27 0.66 2.17 -4.49
CA MET A 27 -0.60 1.86 -5.17
C MET A 27 -1.57 3.04 -5.22
N PHE A 28 -1.74 3.75 -4.10
CA PHE A 28 -2.79 4.77 -3.94
C PHE A 28 -2.33 6.19 -4.28
N LEU A 29 -1.03 6.48 -4.26
CA LEU A 29 -0.50 7.82 -4.55
C LEU A 29 0.13 7.93 -5.96
N SER A 30 0.18 6.84 -6.73
CA SER A 30 0.68 6.83 -8.10
C SER A 30 -0.45 6.67 -9.12
N PRO A 31 -0.87 7.75 -9.82
CA PRO A 31 -1.90 7.68 -10.84
C PRO A 31 -1.58 6.70 -11.97
N HIS A 32 -0.28 6.56 -12.29
CA HIS A 32 0.16 5.63 -13.34
C HIS A 32 -0.10 4.17 -12.96
N ILE A 33 0.17 3.81 -11.70
CA ILE A 33 -0.01 2.44 -11.22
C ILE A 33 -1.49 2.11 -11.16
N ARG A 34 -2.32 3.02 -10.64
CA ARG A 34 -3.78 2.89 -10.73
C ARG A 34 -4.19 2.61 -12.18
N ALA A 35 -3.80 3.46 -13.13
CA ALA A 35 -4.30 3.39 -14.52
C ALA A 35 -3.98 2.05 -15.22
N ARG A 36 -2.93 1.35 -14.79
CA ARG A 36 -2.55 0.02 -15.34
C ARG A 36 -3.34 -1.14 -14.74
N GLN A 37 -4.07 -0.95 -13.64
CA GLN A 37 -4.81 -2.02 -12.97
C GLN A 37 -6.25 -2.11 -13.47
N HIS A 38 -6.53 -3.20 -14.20
CA HIS A 38 -7.84 -3.46 -14.81
C HIS A 38 -8.92 -3.76 -13.75
N ASP A 39 -8.57 -4.50 -12.69
CA ASP A 39 -9.47 -4.82 -11.57
C ASP A 39 -8.99 -4.12 -10.28
N TRP A 40 -8.93 -2.79 -10.35
CA TRP A 40 -8.42 -1.94 -9.27
C TRP A 40 -9.16 -2.18 -7.95
N GLN A 41 -10.49 -2.29 -7.98
CA GLN A 41 -11.31 -2.38 -6.77
C GLN A 41 -11.05 -3.68 -5.99
N ASN A 42 -10.95 -4.82 -6.67
CA ASN A 42 -10.63 -6.08 -6.00
C ASN A 42 -9.19 -6.10 -5.48
N LEU A 43 -8.25 -5.60 -6.27
CA LEU A 43 -6.85 -5.51 -5.84
C LEU A 43 -6.68 -4.61 -4.61
N ALA A 44 -7.31 -3.43 -4.62
CA ALA A 44 -7.26 -2.46 -3.52
C ALA A 44 -7.82 -3.06 -2.23
N ARG A 45 -9.02 -3.67 -2.28
CA ARG A 45 -9.61 -4.37 -1.13
C ARG A 45 -8.73 -5.50 -0.61
N PHE A 46 -8.17 -6.30 -1.50
CA PHE A 46 -7.30 -7.41 -1.12
C PHE A 46 -6.05 -6.93 -0.37
N VAL A 47 -5.32 -5.97 -0.95
CA VAL A 47 -4.05 -5.48 -0.37
C VAL A 47 -4.29 -4.76 0.96
N VAL A 48 -5.34 -3.92 1.05
CA VAL A 48 -5.71 -3.23 2.31
C VAL A 48 -6.14 -4.24 3.37
N GLY A 49 -6.92 -5.25 3.01
CA GLY A 49 -7.35 -6.33 3.92
C GLY A 49 -6.16 -7.11 4.48
N SER A 50 -5.23 -7.54 3.62
CA SER A 50 -4.00 -8.22 4.04
C SER A 50 -3.15 -7.34 4.97
N PHE A 51 -2.96 -6.06 4.63
CA PHE A 51 -2.20 -5.13 5.45
C PHE A 51 -2.80 -4.95 6.85
N ARG A 52 -4.13 -4.77 6.96
CA ARG A 52 -4.84 -4.67 8.25
C ARG A 52 -4.66 -5.93 9.09
N ALA A 53 -4.78 -7.10 8.47
CA ALA A 53 -4.61 -8.37 9.16
C ALA A 53 -3.18 -8.55 9.67
N ASP A 54 -2.17 -8.15 8.88
CA ASP A 54 -0.76 -8.23 9.25
C ASP A 54 -0.42 -7.27 10.39
N ALA A 55 -0.89 -6.01 10.32
CA ALA A 55 -0.70 -5.02 11.37
C ALA A 55 -1.33 -5.45 12.70
N ALA A 56 -2.54 -6.02 12.66
CA ALA A 56 -3.20 -6.56 13.84
C ALA A 56 -2.41 -7.73 14.46
N ARG A 57 -1.93 -8.67 13.63
CA ARG A 57 -1.12 -9.81 14.11
C ARG A 57 0.23 -9.38 14.69
N ALA A 58 0.83 -8.31 14.15
CA ALA A 58 2.09 -7.76 14.65
C ALA A 58 1.92 -6.86 15.88
N GLY A 59 0.68 -6.50 16.26
CA GLY A 59 0.40 -5.51 17.30
C GLY A 59 0.75 -4.07 16.88
N ALA A 60 0.98 -3.82 15.60
CA ALA A 60 1.50 -2.57 15.07
C ALA A 60 0.41 -1.56 14.66
N VAL A 61 -0.78 -1.65 15.27
CA VAL A 61 -1.96 -0.86 14.86
C VAL A 61 -1.76 0.63 15.11
N SER A 62 -1.04 0.99 16.17
CA SER A 62 -0.68 2.38 16.48
C SER A 62 0.33 2.94 15.49
N GLU A 63 1.28 2.13 15.06
CA GLU A 63 2.43 2.50 14.24
C GLU A 63 2.03 2.71 12.78
N VAL A 64 0.97 2.05 12.32
CA VAL A 64 0.43 2.26 10.97
C VAL A 64 -0.55 3.43 10.89
N ARG A 65 -0.89 4.08 12.01
CA ARG A 65 -1.90 5.14 12.05
C ARG A 65 -1.52 6.34 11.18
N GLU A 66 -0.28 6.80 11.28
CA GLU A 66 0.21 7.94 10.49
C GLU A 66 0.13 7.68 8.98
N LEU A 67 0.44 6.45 8.56
CA LEU A 67 0.31 6.01 7.19
C LEU A 67 -1.16 6.00 6.73
N VAL A 68 -2.08 5.50 7.57
CA VAL A 68 -3.51 5.49 7.25
C VAL A 68 -4.04 6.90 7.10
N ASP A 69 -3.68 7.80 8.02
CA ASP A 69 -4.12 9.20 7.99
C ASP A 69 -3.62 9.92 6.73
N GLU A 70 -2.34 9.72 6.37
CA GLU A 70 -1.77 10.23 5.12
C GLU A 70 -2.55 9.72 3.90
N LEU A 71 -2.75 8.40 3.79
CA LEU A 71 -3.41 7.79 2.63
C LEU A 71 -4.88 8.21 2.50
N CYS A 72 -5.60 8.33 3.63
CA CYS A 72 -6.96 8.85 3.64
C CYS A 72 -7.03 10.31 3.15
N SER A 73 -6.03 11.12 3.49
CA SER A 73 -5.99 12.53 3.05
C SER A 73 -5.61 12.68 1.57
N ALA A 74 -4.78 11.78 1.04
CA ALA A 74 -4.16 11.91 -0.27
C ALA A 74 -4.82 11.05 -1.36
N SER A 75 -5.65 10.05 -1.02
CA SER A 75 -6.37 9.20 -1.97
C SER A 75 -7.84 9.03 -1.58
N PRO A 76 -8.77 9.64 -2.34
CA PRO A 76 -10.20 9.40 -2.17
C PRO A 76 -10.58 7.91 -2.31
N GLU A 77 -9.89 7.17 -3.16
CA GLU A 77 -10.10 5.74 -3.34
C GLU A 77 -9.68 4.93 -2.12
N PHE A 78 -8.61 5.34 -1.42
CA PHE A 78 -8.22 4.71 -0.16
C PHE A 78 -9.22 5.01 0.95
N ALA A 79 -9.68 6.27 1.04
CA ALA A 79 -10.65 6.70 2.05
C ALA A 79 -12.01 5.99 1.94
N ALA A 80 -12.32 5.38 0.80
CA ALA A 80 -13.55 4.65 0.55
C ALA A 80 -13.48 3.14 0.92
N LEU A 81 -12.34 2.64 1.42
CA LEU A 81 -12.10 1.22 1.76
C LEU A 81 -12.20 0.94 3.28
#